data_AF-A0A7Y3MFZ7-F1
#
_entry.id   AF-A0A7Y3MFZ7-F1
#
_cell.length_a   1.000
_cell.length_b   1.000
_cell.length_c   1.000
_cell.angle_alpha   90.00
_cell.angle_beta   90.00
_cell.angle_gamma   90.00
#
_symmetry.space_group_name_H-M   'P 1'
#
loop_
_entity.id
_entity.type
_entity.pdbx_description
1 polymer ?
#
loop_
_entity_poly.entity_id
_entity_poly.type
_entity_poly.pdbx_seq_one_letter_code
_entity_poly.pdbx_strand_id
1 'polypeptide(L)'
;MSAVFAILAIVAGIGVLGAVVLGVGGRFVPALERARDRAADSISGRELWLAAAVAVVSTLGSLYYSEIANFEPCRLCWYQRIAMYPLVPVLAAGAWLKDRNV
;
A
#
# COMPACT_ATOMS: atom_id res chain seq x y z
N MET A 1 5.54 -20.97 8.54
CA MET A 1 5.71 -19.83 7.62
C MET A 1 4.48 -19.59 6.73
N SER A 2 3.84 -20.62 6.16
CA SER A 2 2.73 -20.44 5.21
C SER A 2 1.45 -19.82 5.78
N ALA A 3 1.11 -20.09 7.06
CA ALA A 3 -0.14 -19.61 7.65
C ALA A 3 -0.19 -18.08 7.80
N VAL A 4 0.94 -17.44 8.16
CA VAL A 4 1.00 -15.98 8.31
C VAL A 4 0.84 -15.29 6.96
N PHE A 5 1.52 -15.77 5.92
CA PHE A 5 1.35 -15.25 4.56
C PHE A 5 -0.06 -15.48 4.02
N ALA A 6 -0.66 -16.63 4.31
CA ALA A 6 -2.04 -16.91 3.91
C ALA A 6 -3.05 -15.97 4.58
N ILE A 7 -2.92 -15.75 5.90
CA ILE A 7 -3.79 -14.82 6.63
C ILE A 7 -3.62 -13.39 6.10
N LEU A 8 -2.38 -12.92 5.94
CA LEU A 8 -2.09 -11.59 5.39
C LEU A 8 -2.69 -11.44 3.98
N ALA A 9 -2.56 -12.47 3.14
CA ALA A 9 -3.12 -12.46 1.79
C ALA A 9 -4.65 -12.41 1.80
N ILE A 10 -5.32 -13.18 2.68
CA ILE A 10 -6.78 -13.17 2.82
C ILE A 10 -7.26 -11.80 3.30
N VAL A 11 -6.63 -11.24 4.34
CA VAL A 11 -6.99 -9.92 4.88
C VAL A 11 -6.81 -8.83 3.83
N ALA A 12 -5.67 -8.83 3.12
CA ALA A 12 -5.43 -7.90 2.03
C ALA A 12 -6.46 -8.06 0.90
N GLY A 13 -6.79 -9.30 0.52
CA GLY A 13 -7.78 -9.59 -0.50
C GLY A 13 -9.18 -9.09 -0.13
N ILE A 14 -9.63 -9.32 1.10
CA ILE A 14 -10.92 -8.80 1.62
C ILE A 14 -10.91 -7.27 1.61
N GLY A 15 -9.81 -6.64 2.04
CA GLY A 15 -9.66 -5.18 2.01
C GLY A 15 -9.77 -4.60 0.60
N VAL A 16 -9.07 -5.20 -0.36
CA VAL A 16 -9.13 -4.80 -1.78
C VAL A 16 -10.54 -5.00 -2.34
N LEU A 17 -11.16 -6.15 -2.08
CA LEU A 17 -12.53 -6.42 -2.52
C LEU A 17 -13.51 -5.38 -1.94
N GLY A 18 -13.40 -5.06 -0.65
CA GLY A 18 -14.19 -4.02 0.00
C GLY A 18 -13.99 -2.65 -0.65
N ALA A 19 -12.74 -2.25 -0.92
CA ALA A 19 -12.43 -1.00 -1.60
C ALA A 19 -13.01 -0.93 -3.02
N VAL A 20 -12.92 -2.03 -3.78
CA VAL A 20 -13.51 -2.14 -5.14
C VAL A 20 -15.02 -2.08 -5.09
N VAL A 21 -15.66 -2.78 -4.15
CA VAL A 21 -17.12 -2.74 -3.96
C VAL A 21 -17.58 -1.33 -3.60
N LEU A 22 -16.90 -0.65 -2.67
CA LEU A 22 -17.23 0.74 -2.31
C LEU A 22 -16.99 1.71 -3.49
N GLY A 23 -15.91 1.52 -4.26
CA GLY A 23 -15.58 2.36 -5.41
C GLY A 23 -16.54 2.21 -6.58
N VAL A 24 -16.82 0.97 -7.00
CA VAL A 24 -17.68 0.65 -8.16
C VAL A 24 -19.15 0.69 -7.77
N GLY A 25 -19.52 0.05 -6.66
CA GLY A 25 -20.90 0.03 -6.17
C GLY A 25 -21.38 1.41 -5.70
N GLY A 26 -20.48 2.25 -5.20
CA GLY A 26 -20.76 3.65 -4.90
C GLY A 26 -21.10 4.50 -6.14
N ARG A 27 -20.83 4.01 -7.37
CA ARG A 27 -21.28 4.64 -8.62
C ARG A 27 -22.77 4.43 -8.88
N PHE A 28 -23.36 3.35 -8.36
CA PHE A 28 -24.72 2.91 -8.67
C PHE A 28 -25.67 2.94 -7.45
N VAL A 29 -25.13 2.88 -6.23
CA VAL A 29 -25.92 2.78 -4.99
C VAL A 29 -25.57 3.94 -4.04
N PRO A 30 -26.51 4.84 -3.72
CA PRO A 30 -26.24 6.02 -2.88
C PRO A 30 -25.94 5.68 -1.41
N ALA A 31 -26.29 4.48 -0.95
CA ALA A 31 -25.87 3.99 0.36
C ALA A 31 -24.37 3.66 0.39
N LEU A 32 -23.82 3.11 -0.70
CA LEU A 32 -22.38 2.82 -0.82
C LEU A 32 -21.58 4.10 -1.05
N GLU A 33 -22.12 5.10 -1.73
CA GLU A 33 -21.48 6.41 -1.88
C GLU A 33 -21.18 7.04 -0.52
N ARG A 34 -22.15 7.10 0.38
CA ARG A 34 -21.93 7.62 1.76
C ARG A 34 -20.93 6.80 2.56
N ALA A 35 -20.94 5.47 2.38
CA ALA A 35 -19.99 4.58 3.03
C ALA A 35 -18.56 4.81 2.50
N ARG A 36 -18.41 4.97 1.18
CA ARG A 36 -17.14 5.31 0.52
C ARG A 36 -16.62 6.66 1.01
N ASP A 37 -17.48 7.67 1.09
CA ASP A 37 -17.07 9.03 1.46
C ASP A 37 -16.63 9.08 2.94
N ARG A 38 -17.32 8.39 3.86
CA ARG A 38 -16.83 8.24 5.24
C ARG A 38 -15.51 7.49 5.34
N ALA A 39 -15.34 6.44 4.54
CA ALA A 39 -14.08 5.68 4.50
C ALA A 39 -12.93 6.54 3.96
N ALA A 40 -13.19 7.35 2.93
CA ALA A 40 -12.23 8.29 2.36
C ALA A 40 -11.87 9.41 3.34
N ASP A 41 -12.86 9.97 4.04
CA ASP A 41 -12.66 11.03 5.02
C ASP A 41 -11.77 10.57 6.19
N SER A 42 -11.93 9.31 6.63
CA SER A 42 -11.08 8.72 7.67
C SER A 42 -9.59 8.63 7.28
N ILE A 43 -9.25 8.63 5.99
CA ILE A 43 -7.88 8.51 5.47
C ILE A 43 -7.34 9.88 5.03
N SER A 44 -8.22 10.83 4.77
CA SER A 44 -7.89 12.19 4.33
C SER A 44 -6.84 12.82 5.25
N GLY A 45 -5.74 13.32 4.65
CA GLY A 45 -4.61 13.92 5.35
C GLY A 45 -3.51 12.95 5.79
N ARG A 46 -3.72 11.63 5.76
CA ARG A 46 -2.69 10.61 6.10
C ARG A 46 -2.26 9.76 4.90
N GLU A 47 -2.79 10.06 3.73
CA GLU A 47 -2.64 9.27 2.51
C GLU A 47 -1.18 9.06 2.11
N LEU A 48 -0.39 10.15 2.12
CA LEU A 48 1.03 10.10 1.73
C LEU A 48 1.89 9.36 2.76
N TRP A 49 1.57 9.48 4.05
CA TRP A 49 2.24 8.74 5.11
C TRP A 49 1.95 7.24 5.03
N LEU A 50 0.70 6.86 4.75
CA LEU A 50 0.34 5.46 4.51
C LEU A 50 1.04 4.90 3.26
N ALA A 51 1.09 5.67 2.17
CA ALA A 51 1.80 5.27 0.96
C ALA A 51 3.31 5.10 1.20
N ALA A 52 3.94 6.02 1.96
CA ALA A 52 5.35 5.93 2.33
C ALA A 52 5.61 4.69 3.21
N ALA A 53 4.74 4.40 4.18
CA ALA A 53 4.85 3.19 5.01
C ALA A 53 4.80 1.91 4.17
N VAL A 54 3.89 1.83 3.19
CA VAL A 54 3.81 0.69 2.26
C VAL A 54 5.10 0.54 1.44
N ALA A 55 5.64 1.65 0.93
CA ALA A 55 6.91 1.63 0.19
C ALA A 55 8.10 1.14 1.04
N VAL A 56 8.17 1.57 2.31
CA VAL A 56 9.20 1.14 3.26
C VAL A 56 9.08 -0.35 3.56
N VAL A 57 7.88 -0.83 3.91
CA VAL A 57 7.66 -2.25 4.23
C VAL A 57 7.98 -3.14 3.02
N SER A 58 7.63 -2.70 1.81
CA SER A 58 7.92 -3.44 0.59
C SER A 58 9.43 -3.48 0.30
N THR A 59 10.14 -2.37 0.52
CA THR A 59 11.61 -2.28 0.38
C THR A 59 12.31 -3.19 1.38
N LEU A 60 11.95 -3.09 2.67
CA LEU A 60 12.53 -3.93 3.72
C LEU A 60 12.24 -5.41 3.49
N GLY A 61 11.02 -5.77 3.08
CA GLY A 61 10.68 -7.15 2.73
C GLY A 61 11.53 -7.68 1.57
N SER A 62 11.70 -6.88 0.52
CA SER A 62 12.57 -7.20 -0.62
C SER A 62 14.04 -7.43 -0.20
N LEU A 63 14.58 -6.59 0.69
CA LEU A 63 15.95 -6.79 1.22
C LEU A 63 16.05 -8.02 2.10
N TYR A 64 15.06 -8.25 2.98
CA TYR A 64 15.05 -9.38 3.90
C TYR A 64 15.15 -10.72 3.17
N TYR A 65 14.36 -10.89 2.10
CA TYR A 65 14.40 -12.13 1.32
C TYR A 65 15.75 -12.38 0.64
N SER A 66 16.47 -11.33 0.27
CA SER A 66 17.73 -11.43 -0.46
C SER A 66 18.94 -11.61 0.46
N GLU A 67 19.02 -10.82 1.52
CA GLU A 67 20.19 -10.78 2.41
C GLU A 67 20.09 -11.81 3.55
N ILE A 68 18.89 -12.00 4.12
CA ILE A 68 18.72 -12.88 5.28
C ILE A 68 18.27 -14.27 4.82
N ALA A 69 17.25 -14.34 3.96
CA ALA A 69 16.75 -15.61 3.47
C ALA A 69 17.57 -16.19 2.29
N ASN A 70 18.58 -15.45 1.80
CA ASN A 70 19.50 -15.86 0.72
C ASN A 70 18.77 -16.30 -0.57
N PHE A 71 17.60 -15.73 -0.86
CA PHE A 71 16.91 -15.94 -2.13
C PHE A 71 17.50 -15.03 -3.19
N GLU A 72 18.11 -15.63 -4.21
CA GLU A 72 18.74 -14.88 -5.30
C GLU A 72 17.67 -14.18 -6.16
N PRO A 73 17.76 -12.85 -6.37
CA PRO A 73 16.72 -12.10 -7.03
C PRO A 73 16.66 -12.40 -8.53
N CYS A 74 15.43 -12.59 -9.02
CA CYS A 74 15.17 -12.77 -10.44
C CYS A 74 15.36 -11.47 -11.25
N ARG A 75 15.50 -11.56 -12.58
CA ARG A 75 15.61 -10.37 -13.48
C ARG A 75 14.41 -9.43 -13.34
N LEU A 76 13.19 -9.97 -13.23
CA LEU A 76 11.96 -9.21 -12.99
C LEU A 76 11.97 -8.50 -11.61
N CYS A 77 12.50 -9.16 -10.59
CA CYS A 77 12.62 -8.65 -9.23
C CYS A 77 13.55 -7.43 -9.20
N TRP A 78 14.61 -7.44 -10.02
CA TRP A 78 15.51 -6.31 -10.21
C TRP A 78 14.80 -5.09 -10.80
N TYR A 79 13.95 -5.27 -11.83
CA TYR A 79 13.14 -4.18 -12.38
C TYR A 79 12.14 -3.63 -11.34
N GLN A 80 11.52 -4.50 -10.55
CA GLN A 80 10.62 -4.08 -9.46
C GLN A 80 11.36 -3.25 -8.40
N ARG A 81 12.59 -3.62 -8.01
CA ARG A 81 13.40 -2.86 -7.05
C ARG A 81 13.75 -1.46 -7.56
N ILE A 82 14.16 -1.32 -8.82
CA ILE A 82 14.49 -0.01 -9.41
C ILE A 82 13.28 0.93 -9.37
N ALA A 83 12.08 0.43 -9.67
CA ALA A 83 10.87 1.25 -9.63
C ALA A 83 10.42 1.56 -8.19
N MET A 84 10.61 0.62 -7.26
CA MET A 84 10.04 0.70 -5.92
C MET A 84 10.92 1.46 -4.92
N TYR A 85 12.24 1.23 -4.89
CA TYR A 85 13.12 1.82 -3.86
C TYR A 85 13.10 3.36 -3.85
N PRO A 86 13.05 4.05 -5.01
CA PRO A 86 12.95 5.51 -5.05
C PRO A 86 11.64 6.06 -4.46
N LEU A 87 10.57 5.26 -4.40
CA LEU A 87 9.28 5.71 -3.87
C LEU A 87 9.35 6.03 -2.38
N VAL A 88 10.24 5.38 -1.62
CA VAL A 88 10.42 5.63 -0.19
C VAL A 88 10.76 7.10 0.10
N PRO A 89 11.88 7.67 -0.40
CA PRO A 89 12.20 9.06 -0.16
C PRO A 89 11.22 10.03 -0.82
N VAL A 90 10.68 9.69 -2.01
CA VAL A 90 9.74 10.57 -2.73
C VAL A 90 8.43 10.74 -1.95
N LEU A 91 7.82 9.63 -1.50
CA LEU A 91 6.57 9.66 -0.75
C LEU A 91 6.76 10.23 0.65
N ALA A 92 7.89 9.94 1.31
CA ALA A 92 8.21 10.53 2.62
C ALA A 92 8.43 12.05 2.52
N ALA A 93 9.17 12.53 1.52
CA ALA A 93 9.34 13.96 1.29
C ALA A 93 8.02 14.64 0.93
N GLY A 94 7.21 14.01 0.08
CA GLY A 94 5.87 14.50 -0.25
C GLY A 94 4.96 14.60 0.98
N ALA A 95 4.98 13.60 1.85
CA ALA A 95 4.22 13.62 3.11
C ALA A 95 4.68 14.78 4.00
N TRP A 96 6.00 14.92 4.19
CA TRP A 96 6.55 15.96 5.06
C TRP A 96 6.33 17.38 4.53
N LEU A 97 6.41 17.58 3.21
CA LEU A 97 6.15 18.87 2.59
C LEU A 97 4.66 19.21 2.57
N LYS A 98 3.78 18.21 2.39
CA LYS A 98 2.33 18.42 2.43
C LYS A 98 1.89 18.88 3.82
N ASP A 99 2.42 18.29 4.90
CA ASP A 99 2.17 18.74 6.28
C ASP A 99 2.64 20.18 6.55
N ARG A 100 3.59 20.70 5.77
CA ARG A 100 4.06 22.10 5.88
C ARG A 100 3.21 23.10 5.08
N ASN A 101 2.36 22.61 4.17
CA ASN A 101 1.63 23.43 3.21
C ASN A 101 0.11 23.30 3.36
N VAL A 102 -0.36 22.81 4.51
CA VAL A 102 -1.76 22.87 4.99
C VAL A 102 -1.86 23.72 6.25
#